data_AF-A0A967L920-F1
#
_entry.id   AF-A0A967L920-F1
#
_cell.length_a   1.000
_cell.length_b   1.000
_cell.length_c   1.000
_cell.angle_alpha   90.00
_cell.angle_beta   90.00
_cell.angle_gamma   90.00
#
_symmetry.space_group_name_H-M   'P 1'
#
loop_
_entity.id
_entity.type
_entity.pdbx_description
1 polymer ?
#
loop_
_entity_poly.entity_id
_entity_poly.type
_entity_poly.pdbx_seq_one_letter_code
_entity_poly.pdbx_strand_id
1 'polypeptide(L)' 'NPVYKGHVVMPNPASSGTGFLDVSSWMQIWDEQRAWDYMDKLHENISTYTHSGSKPCKLAAAGETTVGVSWPFRG' A
#
# COMPACT_ATOMS: atom_id res chain seq x y z
N ASN A 1 -14.26 -8.28 10.42
CA ASN A 1 -12.97 -8.88 10.85
C ASN A 1 -12.08 -9.10 9.64
N PRO A 2 -11.17 -8.15 9.33
CA PRO A 2 -10.21 -8.33 8.24
C PRO A 2 -9.21 -9.43 8.58
N VAL A 3 -8.96 -10.35 7.63
CA VAL A 3 -7.98 -11.45 7.80
C VAL A 3 -6.55 -10.91 7.92
N TYR A 4 -6.25 -9.77 7.27
CA TYR A 4 -4.92 -9.17 7.25
C TYR A 4 -4.81 -7.91 8.13
N LYS A 5 -5.67 -7.76 9.14
CA LYS A 5 -5.62 -6.63 10.06
C LYS A 5 -4.22 -6.48 10.68
N GLY A 6 -3.51 -5.39 10.35
CA GLY A 6 -2.15 -5.15 10.84
C GLY A 6 -1.06 -5.99 10.17
N HIS A 7 -1.33 -6.58 9.01
CA HIS A 7 -0.40 -7.45 8.29
C HIS A 7 0.02 -6.92 6.90
N VAL A 8 -0.45 -5.73 6.53
CA VAL A 8 -0.10 -5.06 5.27
C VAL A 8 0.78 -3.85 5.54
N VAL A 9 1.82 -3.65 4.73
CA VAL A 9 2.64 -2.44 4.71
C VAL A 9 2.60 -1.84 3.31
N MET A 10 2.49 -0.51 3.24
CA MET A 10 2.38 0.24 1.98
C MET A 10 3.20 1.54 2.06
N PRO A 11 3.72 2.10 0.95
CA PRO A 11 4.26 3.46 0.98
C PRO A 11 3.22 4.52 1.33
N ASN A 12 3.63 5.56 2.06
CA ASN A 12 2.79 6.73 2.33
C ASN A 12 2.67 7.60 1.06
N PRO A 13 1.47 7.78 0.48
CA PRO A 13 1.29 8.58 -0.73
C PRO A 13 1.70 10.05 -0.58
N ALA A 14 1.66 10.61 0.63
CA ALA A 14 2.07 12.00 0.89
C ALA A 14 3.58 12.21 0.86
N SER A 15 4.38 11.14 0.89
CA SER A 15 5.85 11.26 0.98
C SER A 15 6.61 10.30 0.06
N SER A 16 5.91 9.44 -0.67
CA SER A 16 6.47 8.40 -1.52
C SER A 16 5.88 8.48 -2.92
N GLY A 17 6.74 8.63 -3.93
CA GLY A 17 6.30 8.62 -5.34
C GLY A 17 5.57 7.32 -5.71
N THR A 18 5.99 6.17 -5.18
CA THR A 18 5.30 4.89 -5.37
C THR A 18 3.90 4.92 -4.76
N GLY A 19 3.75 5.39 -3.52
CA GLY A 19 2.42 5.49 -2.89
C GLY A 19 1.50 6.47 -3.63
N PHE A 20 2.05 7.58 -4.12
CA PHE A 20 1.30 8.51 -4.96
C PHE A 20 0.80 7.83 -6.25
N LEU A 21 1.66 7.05 -6.91
CA LEU A 21 1.28 6.30 -8.11
C LEU A 21 0.24 5.22 -7.82
N ASP A 22 0.34 4.51 -6.68
CA ASP A 22 -0.64 3.50 -6.27
C ASP A 22 -2.04 4.14 -6.15
N VAL A 23 -2.16 5.23 -5.37
CA VAL A 23 -3.41 5.96 -5.17
C VAL A 23 -3.94 6.54 -6.49
N SER A 24 -3.07 7.17 -7.28
CA SER A 24 -3.43 7.74 -8.57
C SER A 24 -3.93 6.67 -9.54
N SER A 25 -3.36 5.47 -9.48
CA SER A 25 -3.78 4.35 -10.33
C SER A 25 -5.16 3.85 -9.93
N TRP A 26 -5.44 3.70 -8.63
CA TRP A 26 -6.78 3.32 -8.15
C TRP A 26 -7.85 4.33 -8.54
N MET A 27 -7.57 5.62 -8.45
CA MET A 27 -8.47 6.68 -8.90
C MET A 27 -8.67 6.73 -10.42
N GLN A 28 -7.72 6.21 -11.21
CA GLN A 28 -7.85 6.15 -12.68
C GLN A 28 -8.65 4.93 -13.15
N ILE A 29 -8.47 3.77 -12.49
CA ILE A 29 -9.12 2.52 -12.89
C ILE A 29 -10.53 2.36 -12.30
N TRP A 30 -10.84 3.09 -11.23
CA TRP A 30 -12.13 3.10 -10.57
C TRP A 30 -12.70 4.52 -10.54
N ASP A 31 -14.02 4.65 -10.40
CA ASP A 31 -14.61 5.93 -10.01
C ASP A 31 -14.10 6.36 -8.62
N GLU A 32 -14.15 7.66 -8.34
CA GLU A 32 -13.60 8.25 -7.10
C GLU A 32 -14.17 7.58 -5.84
N GLN A 33 -15.48 7.36 -5.80
CA GLN A 33 -16.14 6.80 -4.63
C GLN A 33 -15.69 5.37 -4.36
N ARG A 34 -15.57 4.55 -5.41
CA ARG A 34 -15.05 3.19 -5.31
C ARG A 34 -13.58 3.14 -4.92
N ALA A 35 -12.76 4.08 -5.41
CA ALA A 35 -11.35 4.17 -5.04
C ALA A 35 -11.19 4.48 -3.54
N TRP A 36 -11.97 5.43 -3.01
CA TRP A 36 -11.96 5.74 -1.58
C TRP A 36 -12.46 4.58 -0.71
N ASP A 37 -13.57 3.93 -1.08
CA ASP A 37 -14.09 2.76 -0.36
C ASP A 37 -13.07 1.60 -0.32
N TYR A 38 -12.33 1.39 -1.41
CA TYR A 38 -11.23 0.43 -1.43
C TYR A 38 -10.09 0.83 -0.48
N MET A 39 -9.66 2.09 -0.53
CA MET A 39 -8.55 2.57 0.31
C MET A 39 -8.90 2.56 1.80
N ASP A 40 -10.14 2.87 2.18
CA ASP A 40 -10.62 2.78 3.56
C ASP A 40 -10.55 1.33 4.07
N LYS A 41 -11.04 0.37 3.27
CA LYS A 41 -10.95 -1.06 3.59
C LYS A 41 -9.51 -1.57 3.62
N LEU A 42 -8.66 -1.06 2.73
CA LEU A 42 -7.23 -1.38 2.73
C LEU A 42 -6.55 -0.86 4.00
N HIS A 43 -6.87 0.36 4.43
CA HIS A 43 -6.32 0.99 5.62
C HIS A 43 -6.54 0.15 6.89
N GLU A 44 -7.69 -0.51 7.02
CA GLU A 44 -7.95 -1.43 8.15
C GLU A 44 -6.95 -2.59 8.25
N ASN A 45 -6.26 -2.93 7.15
CA ASN A 45 -5.25 -3.98 7.08
C ASN A 45 -3.82 -3.45 7.25
N ILE A 46 -3.60 -2.14 7.12
CA ILE A 46 -2.27 -1.54 7.12
C ILE A 46 -1.73 -1.42 8.55
N SER A 47 -0.55 -1.96 8.80
CA SER A 47 0.18 -1.78 10.05
C SER A 47 1.07 -0.55 10.04
N THR A 48 1.66 -0.20 8.89
CA THR A 48 2.61 0.90 8.78
C THR A 48 2.65 1.45 7.36
N TYR A 49 2.78 2.77 7.25
CA TYR A 49 3.11 3.44 6.01
C TYR A 49 4.59 3.81 5.95
N THR A 50 5.30 3.38 4.91
CA THR A 50 6.73 3.66 4.75
C THR A 50 6.99 4.91 3.92
N HIS A 51 8.09 5.63 4.20
CA HIS A 51 8.53 6.72 3.33
C HIS A 51 9.08 6.19 1.99
N SER A 52 9.92 5.15 2.04
CA SER A 52 10.45 4.52 0.83
C SER A 52 9.40 3.64 0.14
N GLY A 53 9.29 3.79 -1.18
CA GLY A 53 8.42 2.96 -2.03
C GLY A 53 8.79 1.48 -2.05
N SER A 54 10.08 1.15 -1.94
CA SER A 54 10.57 -0.23 -2.04
C SER A 54 10.61 -1.00 -0.70
N LYS A 55 10.50 -0.28 0.43
CA LYS A 55 10.66 -0.88 1.77
C LYS A 55 9.58 -1.93 2.10
N PRO A 56 8.30 -1.80 1.70
CA PRO A 56 7.29 -2.80 2.05
C PRO A 56 7.60 -4.18 1.49
N CYS A 57 7.99 -4.29 0.21
CA CYS A 57 8.39 -5.59 -0.35
C CYS A 57 9.70 -6.12 0.22
N LYS A 58 10.63 -5.26 0.67
CA LYS A 58 11.83 -5.70 1.40
C LYS A 58 11.45 -6.30 2.76
N LEU A 59 10.52 -5.69 3.48
CA LEU A 59 10.00 -6.21 4.75
C LEU A 59 9.27 -7.55 4.54
N ALA A 60 8.45 -7.64 3.48
CA ALA A 60 7.76 -8.89 3.14
C ALA A 60 8.76 -10.01 2.80
N ALA A 61 9.79 -9.71 1.99
CA ALA A 61 10.85 -10.67 1.66
C ALA A 61 11.68 -11.10 2.88
N ALA A 62 11.82 -10.24 3.89
CA ALA A 62 12.50 -10.55 5.14
C ALA A 62 11.59 -11.31 6.15
N GLY A 63 10.30 -11.48 5.84
CA GLY A 63 9.33 -12.08 6.76
C GLY A 63 8.88 -11.16 7.91
N GLU A 64 9.24 -9.87 7.87
CA GLU A 64 8.85 -8.88 8.88
C GLU A 64 7.39 -8.41 8.73
N THR A 65 6.80 -8.59 7.54
CA THR A 65 5.38 -8.38 7.29
C THR A 65 4.84 -9.45 6.34
N THR A 66 3.53 -9.67 6.37
CA THR A 66 2.89 -10.68 5.52
C THR A 66 2.70 -10.18 4.09
N VAL A 67 2.33 -8.90 3.92
CA VAL A 67 2.05 -8.31 2.61
C VAL A 67 2.73 -6.95 2.50
N GLY A 68 3.50 -6.75 1.43
CA GLY A 68 4.11 -5.47 1.08
C GLY A 68 3.60 -4.95 -0.26
N VAL A 69 3.04 -3.74 -0.29
CA VAL A 69 2.64 -3.03 -1.52
C VAL A 69 3.81 -2.17 -2.00
N SER A 70 4.20 -2.31 -3.26
CA SER A 70 5.32 -1.59 -3.88
C SER A 70 5.19 -1.59 -5.39
N TRP A 71 6.03 -0.79 -6.06
CA TRP A 71 6.29 -0.90 -7.48
C TRP A 71 7.03 -2.22 -7.82
N PRO A 72 6.66 -2.92 -8.90
CA PRO A 72 7.24 -4.22 -9.27
C PRO A 72 8.68 -4.12 -9.81
N PHE A 73 9.08 -2.95 -10.32
CA PHE A 73 10.42 -2.74 -10.86
C PHE A 73 11.34 -2.09 -9.82
N ARG A 74 12.58 -2.54 -9.78
CA ARG A 74 13.65 -1.82 -9.08
C ARG A 74 14.09 -0.66 -9.98
N GLY A 75 13.98 0.55 -9.47
CA GLY A 75 14.76 1.69 -9.99
C GLY A 75 16.23 1.51 -9.65
#